data_AF-A0A3L8DG40-F1
#
_entry.id   AF-A0A3L8DG40-F1
#
_cell.length_a   1.000
_cell.length_b   1.000
_cell.length_c   1.000
_cell.angle_alpha   90.00
_cell.angle_beta   90.00
_cell.angle_gamma   90.00
#
_symmetry.space_group_name_H-M   'P 1'
#
loop_
_entity.id
_entity.type
_entity.pdbx_description
1 polymer ?
#
loop_
_entity_poly.entity_id
_entity_poly.type
_entity_poly.pdbx_seq_one_letter_code
_entity_poly.pdbx_strand_id
1 'polypeptide(L)'
;VNTIYRSKLEESIESTKMTMINGTTQSTDVLNEIGNVDSVLYMYGTLLLILFCIISIAINIKILMSIFWIKRPLSPTLHISLSLTGADAFSSTALGIGLIMNSFIPNGLGIKLEGMDCFLLALEAVRLGSVIITVFHLMALAINHYLGILKPLHYLSIMTYRNTTVLLVLLWVLPISFFTLYFNLIKDDGFQSEECKKITAGSTIRGRSLETLRNNTRQMAQNVKAVQTTLYILGSFVIGWMPGVMIYVLVCDDCVFQFNLVSARAMFFIYTVINGLIILKTLVNPIIYAARMHEIQVNR
;
A
#
# COMPACT_ATOMS: atom_id res chain seq x y z
N VAL A 1 -47.90 -46.99 -30.24
CA VAL A 1 -46.50 -46.58 -29.98
C VAL A 1 -46.26 -45.08 -30.16
N ASN A 2 -46.99 -44.36 -31.03
CA ASN A 2 -46.76 -42.91 -31.27
C ASN A 2 -47.53 -41.92 -30.37
N THR A 3 -48.53 -42.35 -29.60
CA THR A 3 -49.33 -41.42 -28.76
C THR A 3 -48.77 -41.28 -27.33
N ILE A 4 -48.17 -42.36 -26.79
CA ILE A 4 -47.55 -42.38 -25.45
C ILE A 4 -46.23 -41.59 -25.41
N TYR A 5 -45.52 -41.53 -26.55
CA TYR A 5 -44.27 -40.77 -26.64
C TYR A 5 -44.52 -39.25 -26.71
N ARG A 6 -45.65 -38.82 -27.29
CA ARG A 6 -46.01 -37.41 -27.40
C ARG A 6 -46.50 -36.84 -26.07
N SER A 7 -47.29 -37.61 -25.30
CA SER A 7 -47.72 -37.19 -23.95
C SER A 7 -46.55 -37.11 -22.96
N LYS A 8 -45.59 -38.05 -23.03
CA LYS A 8 -44.35 -37.98 -22.21
C LYS A 8 -43.42 -36.82 -22.61
N LEU A 9 -43.46 -36.37 -23.86
CA LEU A 9 -42.66 -35.24 -24.32
C LEU A 9 -43.28 -33.90 -23.92
N GLU A 10 -44.61 -33.76 -23.95
CA GLU A 10 -45.30 -32.57 -23.44
C GLU A 10 -45.17 -32.46 -21.90
N GLU A 11 -45.27 -33.56 -21.16
CA GLU A 11 -45.05 -33.60 -19.70
C GLU A 11 -43.58 -33.29 -19.32
N SER A 12 -42.63 -33.71 -20.16
CA SER A 12 -41.19 -33.39 -20.01
C SER A 12 -40.89 -31.91 -20.32
N ILE A 13 -41.58 -31.30 -21.29
CA ILE A 13 -41.39 -29.88 -21.65
C ILE A 13 -42.04 -28.97 -20.60
N GLU A 14 -43.19 -29.36 -20.03
CA GLU A 14 -43.84 -28.64 -18.92
C GLU A 14 -42.98 -28.71 -17.64
N SER A 15 -42.44 -29.89 -17.31
CA SER A 15 -41.51 -30.10 -16.19
C SER A 15 -40.19 -29.32 -16.38
N THR A 16 -39.64 -29.28 -17.59
CA THR A 16 -38.41 -28.52 -17.88
C THR A 16 -38.65 -27.01 -17.83
N LYS A 17 -39.82 -26.53 -18.26
CA LYS A 17 -40.21 -25.11 -18.10
C LYS A 17 -40.43 -24.75 -16.64
N MET A 18 -41.04 -25.63 -15.82
CA MET A 18 -41.21 -25.42 -14.38
C MET A 18 -39.86 -25.41 -13.63
N THR A 19 -38.89 -26.23 -14.08
CA THR A 19 -37.55 -26.32 -13.46
C THR A 19 -36.64 -25.16 -13.88
N MET A 20 -36.78 -24.62 -15.10
CA MET A 20 -36.05 -23.42 -15.55
C MET A 20 -36.55 -22.12 -14.91
N ILE A 21 -37.80 -22.09 -14.43
CA ILE A 21 -38.36 -20.97 -13.64
C ILE A 21 -37.89 -21.05 -12.18
N ASN A 22 -37.81 -22.24 -11.57
CA ASN A 22 -37.28 -22.39 -10.20
C ASN A 22 -35.74 -22.29 -10.12
N GLY A 23 -35.01 -22.73 -11.15
CA GLY A 23 -33.54 -22.71 -11.17
C GLY A 23 -32.94 -21.32 -11.40
N THR A 24 -33.62 -20.46 -12.16
CA THR A 24 -33.21 -19.05 -12.32
C THR A 24 -33.45 -18.27 -11.04
N THR A 25 -34.60 -18.45 -10.39
CA THR A 25 -34.92 -17.79 -9.10
C THR A 25 -33.93 -18.21 -8.01
N GLN A 26 -33.65 -19.51 -7.84
CA GLN A 26 -32.70 -20.00 -6.84
C GLN A 26 -31.24 -19.58 -7.10
N SER A 27 -30.80 -19.54 -8.36
CA SER A 27 -29.44 -19.09 -8.71
C SER A 27 -29.27 -17.58 -8.54
N THR A 28 -30.33 -16.81 -8.81
CA THR A 28 -30.33 -15.34 -8.66
C THR A 28 -30.42 -14.95 -7.18
N ASP A 29 -31.19 -15.70 -6.38
CA ASP A 29 -31.30 -15.49 -4.93
C ASP A 29 -29.98 -15.79 -4.20
N VAL A 30 -29.31 -16.90 -4.55
CA VAL A 30 -28.00 -17.24 -3.97
C VAL A 30 -26.92 -16.25 -4.41
N LEU A 31 -26.92 -15.80 -5.67
CA LEU A 31 -25.95 -14.79 -6.15
C LEU A 31 -26.18 -13.42 -5.48
N ASN A 32 -27.44 -13.02 -5.30
CA ASN A 32 -27.80 -11.79 -4.60
C ASN A 32 -27.47 -11.86 -3.12
N GLU A 33 -27.68 -13.01 -2.46
CA GLU A 33 -27.34 -13.22 -1.06
C GLU A 33 -25.82 -13.19 -0.85
N ILE A 34 -25.04 -13.86 -1.72
CA ILE A 34 -23.57 -13.83 -1.69
C ILE A 34 -23.05 -12.41 -1.91
N GLY A 35 -23.57 -11.70 -2.92
CA GLY A 35 -23.17 -10.31 -3.20
C GLY A 35 -23.53 -9.35 -2.06
N ASN A 36 -24.68 -9.54 -1.41
CA ASN A 36 -25.09 -8.74 -0.25
C ASN A 36 -24.18 -8.97 0.96
N VAL A 37 -23.83 -10.22 1.26
CA VAL A 37 -22.90 -10.54 2.36
C VAL A 37 -21.51 -9.96 2.09
N ASP A 38 -21.03 -10.04 0.85
CA ASP A 38 -19.72 -9.50 0.48
C ASP A 38 -19.74 -7.96 0.58
N SER A 39 -20.78 -7.29 0.08
CA SER A 39 -20.92 -5.83 0.21
C SER A 39 -20.96 -5.36 1.67
N VAL A 40 -21.70 -6.06 2.54
CA VAL A 40 -21.74 -5.80 3.99
C VAL A 40 -20.36 -5.95 4.63
N LEU A 41 -19.61 -6.99 4.23
CA LEU A 41 -18.26 -7.23 4.72
C LEU A 41 -17.30 -6.10 4.32
N TYR A 42 -17.33 -5.67 3.06
CA TYR A 42 -16.56 -4.52 2.58
C TYR A 42 -16.97 -3.23 3.28
N MET A 43 -18.26 -3.01 3.54
CA MET A 43 -18.76 -1.81 4.22
C MET A 43 -18.21 -1.71 5.65
N TYR A 44 -18.45 -2.71 6.49
CA TYR A 44 -18.07 -2.65 7.90
C TYR A 44 -16.57 -2.85 8.13
N GLY A 45 -15.95 -3.79 7.42
CA GLY A 45 -14.53 -4.07 7.60
C GLY A 45 -13.65 -2.93 7.10
N THR A 46 -13.98 -2.32 5.96
CA THR A 46 -13.24 -1.15 5.47
C THR A 46 -13.44 0.06 6.38
N LEU A 47 -14.65 0.27 6.90
CA LEU A 47 -14.92 1.38 7.84
C LEU A 47 -14.10 1.26 9.13
N LEU A 48 -13.94 0.04 9.65
CA LEU A 48 -13.08 -0.22 10.81
C LEU A 48 -11.61 0.12 10.52
N LEU A 49 -11.10 -0.24 9.34
CA LEU A 49 -9.73 0.12 8.94
C LEU A 49 -9.55 1.63 8.77
N ILE A 50 -10.53 2.32 8.16
CA ILE A 50 -10.52 3.78 8.04
C ILE A 50 -10.48 4.44 9.41
N LEU A 51 -11.25 3.93 10.38
CA LEU A 51 -11.22 4.41 11.76
C LEU A 51 -9.81 4.27 12.37
N PHE A 52 -9.16 3.13 12.20
CA PHE A 52 -7.78 2.95 12.68
C PHE A 52 -6.78 3.86 11.96
N CYS A 53 -6.96 4.14 10.66
CA CYS A 53 -6.16 5.14 9.94
C CYS A 53 -6.31 6.53 10.57
N ILE A 54 -7.54 6.96 10.87
CA ILE A 54 -7.81 8.27 11.51
C ILE A 54 -7.12 8.35 12.88
N ILE A 55 -7.22 7.29 13.69
CA ILE A 55 -6.54 7.21 14.99
C ILE A 55 -5.02 7.33 14.81
N SER A 56 -4.44 6.59 13.86
CA SER A 56 -3.00 6.62 13.58
C SER A 56 -2.53 8.01 13.13
N ILE A 57 -3.28 8.67 12.23
CA ILE A 57 -2.99 10.03 11.78
C ILE A 57 -3.03 10.99 12.98
N ALA A 58 -4.06 10.93 13.82
CA ALA A 58 -4.20 11.80 14.98
C ALA A 58 -3.05 11.65 15.98
N ILE A 59 -2.63 10.40 16.27
CA ILE A 59 -1.50 10.13 17.16
C ILE A 59 -0.20 10.67 16.59
N ASN A 60 0.10 10.37 15.32
CA ASN A 60 1.33 10.82 14.67
C ASN A 60 1.38 12.36 14.53
N ILE A 61 0.26 13.02 14.23
CA ILE A 61 0.19 14.50 14.20
C ILE A 61 0.42 15.07 15.61
N LYS A 62 -0.17 14.51 16.67
CA LYS A 62 0.08 14.97 18.04
C LYS A 62 1.56 14.90 18.41
N ILE A 63 2.26 13.86 17.98
CA ILE A 63 3.70 13.71 18.21
C ILE A 63 4.48 14.75 17.42
N LEU A 64 4.14 15.01 16.16
CA LEU A 64 4.78 16.09 15.39
C LEU A 64 4.57 17.44 16.06
N MET A 65 3.36 17.73 16.55
CA MET A 65 3.06 18.96 17.28
C MET A 65 3.91 19.08 18.55
N SER A 66 4.21 17.97 19.24
CA SER A 66 5.01 17.99 20.47
C SER A 66 6.39 18.65 20.29
N ILE A 67 6.92 18.74 19.07
CA ILE A 67 8.20 19.38 18.76
C ILE A 67 8.24 20.84 19.21
N PHE A 68 7.12 21.57 19.13
CA PHE A 68 7.05 22.98 19.49
C PHE A 68 7.30 23.23 20.99
N TRP A 69 7.18 22.19 21.81
CA TRP A 69 7.44 22.25 23.24
C TRP A 69 8.86 21.80 23.62
N ILE A 70 9.68 21.35 22.67
CA ILE A 70 11.06 20.90 22.92
C ILE A 70 12.00 22.11 22.91
N LYS A 71 12.52 22.46 24.09
CA LYS A 71 13.45 23.61 24.26
C LYS A 71 14.92 23.30 23.99
N ARG A 72 15.27 22.04 23.68
CA ARG A 72 16.65 21.57 23.46
C ARG A 72 16.93 21.42 21.96
N PRO A 73 18.19 21.60 21.51
CA PRO A 73 18.55 21.34 20.12
C PRO A 73 18.26 19.88 19.77
N LEU A 74 17.61 19.65 18.62
CA LEU A 74 17.20 18.34 18.16
C LEU A 74 18.44 17.49 17.84
N SER A 75 18.52 16.30 18.44
CA SER A 75 19.53 15.32 18.05
C SER A 75 19.24 14.76 16.65
N PRO A 76 20.25 14.32 15.88
CA PRO A 76 20.01 13.73 14.56
C PRO A 76 19.05 12.52 14.62
N THR A 77 19.18 11.67 15.64
CA THR A 77 18.25 10.56 15.91
C THR A 77 16.81 11.04 16.05
N LEU A 78 16.58 12.09 16.86
CA LEU A 78 15.25 12.65 17.07
C LEU A 78 14.70 13.28 15.78
N HIS A 79 15.55 13.91 14.97
CA HIS A 79 15.15 14.48 13.69
C HIS A 79 14.68 13.39 12.70
N ILE A 80 15.42 12.27 12.61
CA ILE A 80 15.03 11.13 11.77
C ILE A 80 13.76 10.47 12.32
N SER A 81 13.63 10.30 13.64
CA SER A 81 12.41 9.76 14.27
C SER A 81 11.18 10.64 14.01
N LEU A 82 11.32 11.96 14.09
CA LEU A 82 10.22 12.88 13.78
C LEU A 82 9.82 12.83 12.30
N SER A 83 10.79 12.71 11.38
CA SER A 83 10.51 12.50 9.96
C SER A 83 9.79 11.17 9.71
N LEU A 84 10.16 10.11 10.44
CA LEU A 84 9.46 8.83 10.39
C LEU A 84 8.01 8.95 10.90
N THR A 85 7.75 9.67 11.99
CA THR A 85 6.38 9.97 12.45
C THR A 85 5.58 10.72 11.38
N GLY A 86 6.21 11.64 10.65
CA GLY A 86 5.62 12.29 9.48
C GLY A 86 5.29 11.32 8.34
N ALA A 87 6.21 10.40 8.05
CA ALA A 87 6.00 9.36 7.04
C ALA A 87 4.88 8.38 7.44
N ASP A 88 4.76 8.04 8.73
CA ASP A 88 3.71 7.18 9.28
C ASP A 88 2.32 7.86 9.17
N ALA A 89 2.23 9.16 9.46
CA ALA A 89 1.02 9.95 9.25
C ALA A 89 0.64 10.03 7.76
N PHE A 90 1.62 10.29 6.90
CA PHE A 90 1.43 10.35 5.45
C PHE A 90 0.97 9.01 4.87
N SER A 91 1.61 7.91 5.26
CA SER A 91 1.24 6.57 4.82
C SER A 91 -0.16 6.18 5.30
N SER A 92 -0.54 6.52 6.53
CA SER A 92 -1.88 6.27 7.06
C SER A 92 -2.95 7.10 6.32
N THR A 93 -2.60 8.31 5.90
CA THR A 93 -3.47 9.17 5.08
C THR A 93 -3.65 8.60 3.68
N ALA A 94 -2.57 8.26 2.98
CA ALA A 94 -2.62 7.65 1.65
C ALA A 94 -3.39 6.33 1.66
N LEU A 95 -3.19 5.50 2.69
CA LEU A 95 -3.95 4.27 2.89
C LEU A 95 -5.43 4.54 3.16
N GLY A 96 -5.77 5.50 4.03
CA GLY A 96 -7.17 5.86 4.31
C GLY A 96 -7.93 6.32 3.07
N ILE A 97 -7.32 7.20 2.26
CA ILE A 97 -7.90 7.63 0.96
C ILE A 97 -8.00 6.41 0.02
N GLY A 98 -6.97 5.56 -0.01
CA GLY A 98 -6.95 4.33 -0.80
C GLY A 98 -8.10 3.38 -0.47
N LEU A 99 -8.37 3.14 0.83
CA LEU A 99 -9.45 2.29 1.30
C LEU A 99 -10.83 2.86 0.92
N ILE A 100 -11.00 4.18 1.00
CA ILE A 100 -12.25 4.85 0.62
C ILE A 100 -12.50 4.66 -0.88
N MET A 101 -11.52 5.02 -1.69
CA MET A 101 -11.67 5.10 -3.14
C MET A 101 -11.64 3.73 -3.83
N ASN A 102 -10.84 2.78 -3.34
CA ASN A 102 -10.71 1.46 -3.98
C ASN A 102 -11.63 0.38 -3.39
N SER A 103 -12.21 0.59 -2.20
CA SER A 103 -12.96 -0.49 -1.52
C SER A 103 -14.30 -0.01 -0.96
N PHE A 104 -14.33 1.06 -0.18
CA PHE A 104 -15.55 1.49 0.49
C PHE A 104 -16.62 1.96 -0.51
N ILE A 105 -16.26 2.86 -1.43
CA ILE A 105 -17.21 3.41 -2.41
C ILE A 105 -17.66 2.34 -3.44
N PRO A 106 -16.75 1.63 -4.15
CA PRO A 106 -17.18 0.70 -5.20
C PRO A 106 -17.78 -0.60 -4.66
N ASN A 107 -17.18 -1.20 -3.61
CA ASN A 107 -17.61 -2.53 -3.12
C ASN A 107 -18.56 -2.44 -1.91
N GLY A 108 -18.40 -1.41 -1.08
CA GLY A 108 -19.28 -1.17 0.08
C GLY A 108 -20.57 -0.45 -0.28
N LEU A 109 -20.51 0.65 -1.04
CA LEU A 109 -21.68 1.43 -1.46
C LEU A 109 -22.24 1.02 -2.83
N GLY A 110 -21.51 0.23 -3.61
CA GLY A 110 -21.93 -0.20 -4.95
C GLY A 110 -21.85 0.90 -6.02
N ILE A 111 -21.15 2.01 -5.75
CA ILE A 111 -21.05 3.14 -6.67
C ILE A 111 -19.82 2.96 -7.56
N LYS A 112 -20.05 2.80 -8.87
CA LYS A 112 -18.96 2.73 -9.84
C LYS A 112 -18.33 4.11 -10.04
N LEU A 113 -17.00 4.13 -10.00
CA LEU A 113 -16.19 5.34 -10.08
C LEU A 113 -15.62 5.48 -11.50
N GLU A 114 -16.41 6.02 -12.43
CA GLU A 114 -15.99 6.17 -13.83
C GLU A 114 -15.07 7.39 -14.02
N GLY A 115 -13.96 7.22 -14.75
CA GLY A 115 -13.04 8.30 -15.10
C GLY A 115 -12.05 8.72 -14.01
N MET A 116 -11.94 7.94 -12.93
CA MET A 116 -10.97 8.19 -11.85
C MET A 116 -9.78 7.22 -11.87
N ASP A 117 -9.65 6.38 -12.90
CA ASP A 117 -8.64 5.32 -12.99
C ASP A 117 -7.21 5.87 -12.88
N CYS A 118 -6.93 7.00 -13.53
CA CYS A 118 -5.65 7.71 -13.43
C CYS A 118 -5.36 8.18 -12.00
N PHE A 119 -6.38 8.67 -11.30
CA PHE A 119 -6.25 9.12 -9.92
C PHE A 119 -6.05 7.94 -8.96
N LEU A 120 -6.79 6.84 -9.15
CA LEU A 120 -6.63 5.61 -8.38
C LEU A 120 -5.23 5.02 -8.58
N LEU A 121 -4.71 5.04 -9.80
CA LEU A 121 -3.34 4.62 -10.12
C LEU A 121 -2.29 5.53 -9.47
N ALA A 122 -2.47 6.85 -9.50
CA ALA A 122 -1.59 7.78 -8.80
C ALA A 122 -1.61 7.55 -7.29
N LEU A 123 -2.79 7.27 -6.73
CA LEU A 123 -2.97 6.96 -5.33
C LEU A 123 -2.29 5.63 -4.95
N GLU A 124 -2.34 4.62 -5.83
CA GLU A 124 -1.59 3.36 -5.69
C GLU A 124 -0.08 3.63 -5.66
N ALA A 125 0.43 4.41 -6.61
CA ALA A 125 1.85 4.77 -6.66
C ALA A 125 2.31 5.52 -5.40
N VAL A 126 1.49 6.45 -4.91
CA VAL A 126 1.75 7.17 -3.65
C VAL A 126 1.71 6.24 -2.45
N ARG A 127 0.78 5.28 -2.41
CA ARG A 127 0.70 4.29 -1.32
C ARG A 127 1.91 3.37 -1.28
N LEU A 128 2.35 2.87 -2.44
CA LEU A 128 3.56 2.06 -2.54
C LEU A 128 4.80 2.87 -2.15
N GLY A 129 4.88 4.12 -2.62
CA GLY A 129 5.91 5.08 -2.26
C GLY A 129 5.96 5.33 -0.75
N SER A 130 4.82 5.60 -0.11
CA SER A 130 4.74 5.91 1.32
C SER A 130 5.23 4.75 2.20
N VAL A 131 4.93 3.52 1.82
CA VAL A 131 5.46 2.33 2.50
C VAL A 131 6.99 2.29 2.42
N ILE A 132 7.56 2.48 1.23
CA ILE A 132 9.02 2.46 1.06
C ILE A 132 9.69 3.63 1.81
N ILE A 133 9.05 4.81 1.87
CA ILE A 133 9.52 5.94 2.69
C ILE A 133 9.69 5.49 4.15
N THR A 134 8.67 4.86 4.76
CA THR A 134 8.76 4.41 6.17
C THR A 134 9.88 3.38 6.37
N VAL A 135 10.06 2.47 5.41
CA VAL A 135 11.13 1.46 5.45
C VAL A 135 12.51 2.09 5.41
N PHE A 136 12.74 3.04 4.50
CA PHE A 136 14.04 3.71 4.42
C PHE A 136 14.33 4.59 5.64
N HIS A 137 13.32 5.18 6.27
CA HIS A 137 13.49 5.90 7.54
C HIS A 137 13.90 4.97 8.69
N LEU A 138 13.31 3.77 8.78
CA LEU A 138 13.72 2.76 9.76
C LEU A 138 15.16 2.28 9.51
N MET A 139 15.53 2.08 8.24
CA MET A 139 16.90 1.77 7.85
C MET A 139 17.87 2.90 8.24
N ALA A 140 17.50 4.16 7.98
CA ALA A 140 18.30 5.33 8.36
C ALA A 140 18.51 5.41 9.87
N LEU A 141 17.49 5.10 10.68
CA LEU A 141 17.62 5.02 12.14
C LEU A 141 18.55 3.89 12.57
N ALA A 142 18.45 2.72 11.95
CA ALA A 142 19.37 1.61 12.23
C ALA A 142 20.83 1.98 11.93
N ILE A 143 21.08 2.62 10.79
CA ILE A 143 22.41 3.12 10.41
C ILE A 143 22.90 4.20 11.40
N ASN A 144 22.02 5.12 11.79
CA ASN A 144 22.34 6.18 12.74
C ASN A 144 22.77 5.60 14.10
N HIS A 145 22.06 4.60 14.61
CA HIS A 145 22.44 3.90 15.84
C HIS A 145 23.75 3.10 15.68
N TYR A 146 23.92 2.40 14.56
CA TYR A 146 25.14 1.68 14.22
C TYR A 146 26.38 2.60 14.26
N LEU A 147 26.29 3.77 13.62
CA LEU A 147 27.37 4.75 13.58
C LEU A 147 27.66 5.35 14.97
N GLY A 148 26.62 5.64 15.76
CA GLY A 148 26.77 6.19 17.10
C GLY A 148 27.47 5.24 18.07
N ILE A 149 27.26 3.92 17.92
CA ILE A 149 27.87 2.90 18.79
C ILE A 149 29.31 2.58 18.35
N LEU A 150 29.53 2.33 17.06
CA LEU A 150 30.81 1.79 16.59
C LEU A 150 31.83 2.86 16.19
N LYS A 151 31.37 4.07 15.86
CA LYS A 151 32.24 5.16 15.38
C LYS A 151 31.91 6.52 16.03
N PRO A 152 31.95 6.64 17.37
CA PRO A 152 31.49 7.84 18.07
C PRO A 152 32.24 9.12 17.68
N LEU A 153 33.56 9.05 17.43
CA LEU A 153 34.35 10.22 17.04
C LEU A 153 34.01 10.71 15.63
N HIS A 154 33.83 9.80 14.67
CA HIS A 154 33.51 10.14 13.29
C HIS A 154 32.00 10.41 13.11
N TYR A 155 31.15 9.94 14.04
CA TYR A 155 29.71 10.19 14.04
C TYR A 155 29.37 11.68 14.10
N LEU A 156 30.07 12.44 14.95
CA LEU A 156 29.85 13.89 15.09
C LEU A 156 30.16 14.66 13.79
N SER A 157 31.08 14.14 12.98
CA SER A 157 31.44 14.72 11.68
C SER A 157 30.51 14.27 10.54
N ILE A 158 30.01 13.02 10.57
CA ILE A 158 29.06 12.50 9.57
C ILE A 158 27.67 13.11 9.76
N MET A 159 27.11 12.98 10.97
CA MET A 159 25.69 13.19 11.21
C MET A 159 25.39 14.64 11.61
N THR A 160 25.81 15.55 10.73
CA THR A 160 25.53 16.99 10.87
C THR A 160 24.06 17.29 10.52
N TYR A 161 23.56 18.45 10.97
CA TYR A 161 22.21 18.90 10.65
C TYR A 161 21.96 18.96 9.13
N ARG A 162 22.91 19.53 8.36
CA ARG A 162 22.81 19.62 6.90
C ARG A 162 22.70 18.24 6.25
N ASN A 163 23.58 17.31 6.62
CA ASN A 163 23.59 15.97 6.04
C ASN A 163 22.32 15.20 6.41
N THR A 164 21.85 15.36 7.64
CA THR A 164 20.59 14.76 8.11
C THR A 164 19.42 15.29 7.30
N THR A 165 19.29 16.61 7.11
CA THR A 165 18.22 17.21 6.32
C THR A 165 18.25 16.74 4.86
N VAL A 166 19.44 16.68 4.22
CA VAL A 166 19.56 16.15 2.85
C VAL A 166 19.13 14.68 2.78
N LEU A 167 19.55 13.85 3.74
CA LEU A 167 19.11 12.47 3.85
C LEU A 167 17.58 12.40 3.93
N LEU A 168 16.94 13.18 4.80
CA LEU A 168 15.48 13.19 4.94
C LEU A 168 14.78 13.55 3.63
N VAL A 169 15.23 14.60 2.93
CA VAL A 169 14.66 14.97 1.62
C VAL A 169 14.76 13.82 0.62
N LEU A 170 15.90 13.14 0.55
CA LEU A 170 16.10 11.98 -0.33
C LEU A 170 15.17 10.81 0.05
N LEU A 171 15.00 10.54 1.35
CA LEU A 171 14.12 9.48 1.84
C LEU A 171 12.66 9.68 1.42
N TRP A 172 12.21 10.92 1.27
CA TRP A 172 10.85 11.25 0.80
C TRP A 172 10.72 11.25 -0.72
N VAL A 173 11.65 11.89 -1.42
CA VAL A 173 11.54 12.13 -2.87
C VAL A 173 11.82 10.86 -3.68
N LEU A 174 12.84 10.09 -3.32
CA LEU A 174 13.29 8.96 -4.13
C LEU A 174 12.20 7.87 -4.27
N PRO A 175 11.50 7.42 -3.22
CA PRO A 175 10.50 6.36 -3.37
C PRO A 175 9.30 6.79 -4.21
N ILE A 176 8.78 8.01 -4.00
CA ILE A 176 7.64 8.52 -4.78
C ILE A 176 8.04 8.66 -6.25
N SER A 177 9.19 9.28 -6.51
CA SER A 177 9.69 9.44 -7.87
C SER A 177 9.91 8.10 -8.57
N PHE A 178 10.40 7.08 -7.85
CA PHE A 178 10.60 5.75 -8.40
C PHE A 178 9.28 5.12 -8.86
N PHE A 179 8.23 5.12 -8.05
CA PHE A 179 6.95 4.51 -8.44
C PHE A 179 6.23 5.33 -9.51
N THR A 180 6.27 6.66 -9.47
CA THR A 180 5.72 7.49 -10.55
C THR A 180 6.42 7.21 -11.87
N LEU A 181 7.75 7.11 -11.87
CA LEU A 181 8.52 6.76 -13.06
C LEU A 181 8.20 5.33 -13.53
N TYR A 182 8.12 4.37 -12.61
CA TYR A 182 7.79 2.98 -12.91
C TYR A 182 6.47 2.87 -13.68
N PHE A 183 5.38 3.43 -13.15
CA PHE A 183 4.07 3.42 -13.82
C PHE A 183 3.99 4.25 -15.10
N ASN A 184 4.93 5.19 -15.28
CA ASN A 184 5.03 5.96 -16.52
C ASN A 184 5.87 5.25 -17.59
N LEU A 185 6.70 4.26 -17.24
CA LEU A 185 7.55 3.53 -18.19
C LEU A 185 6.85 2.32 -18.81
N ILE A 186 5.74 1.85 -18.23
CA ILE A 186 4.96 0.75 -18.77
C ILE A 186 4.26 1.24 -20.05
N LYS A 187 4.54 0.60 -21.18
CA LYS A 187 3.97 0.96 -22.47
C LYS A 187 2.51 0.51 -22.52
N ASP A 188 1.65 1.39 -23.02
CA ASP A 188 0.21 1.16 -23.24
C ASP A 188 -0.62 0.81 -21.98
N ASP A 189 -0.02 0.96 -20.80
CA ASP A 189 -0.61 0.69 -19.49
C ASP A 189 -0.12 1.76 -18.48
N GLY A 190 -0.53 1.66 -17.21
CA GLY A 190 -0.19 2.63 -16.18
C GLY A 190 -0.64 4.05 -16.57
N PHE A 191 0.25 5.04 -16.44
CA PHE A 191 -0.07 6.42 -16.81
C PHE A 191 -0.15 6.64 -18.33
N GLN A 192 0.28 5.68 -19.15
CA GLN A 192 0.18 5.73 -20.61
C GLN A 192 -1.12 5.12 -21.16
N SER A 193 -2.02 4.62 -20.29
CA SER A 193 -3.28 3.99 -20.72
C SER A 193 -4.23 4.97 -21.43
N GLU A 194 -5.06 4.46 -22.34
CA GLU A 194 -6.04 5.26 -23.11
C GLU A 194 -7.04 5.99 -22.22
N GLU A 195 -7.35 5.44 -21.04
CA GLU A 195 -8.21 6.09 -20.03
C GLU A 195 -7.52 7.30 -19.38
N CYS A 196 -6.22 7.21 -19.08
CA CYS A 196 -5.44 8.32 -18.55
C CYS A 196 -5.21 9.42 -19.61
N LYS A 197 -5.01 9.05 -20.88
CA LYS A 197 -4.81 9.99 -22.00
C LYS A 197 -6.06 10.83 -22.31
N LYS A 198 -7.27 10.27 -22.17
CA LYS A 198 -8.55 10.97 -22.41
C LYS A 198 -8.75 12.17 -21.48
N ILE A 199 -8.25 12.11 -20.24
CA ILE A 199 -8.32 13.22 -19.28
C ILE A 199 -7.37 14.36 -19.69
N THR A 200 -6.21 14.04 -20.28
CA THR A 200 -5.23 15.04 -20.74
C THR A 200 -5.70 15.79 -22.01
N ALA A 201 -6.57 15.19 -22.82
CA ALA A 201 -7.15 15.83 -24.01
C ALA A 201 -8.11 17.00 -23.67
N GLY A 202 -8.56 17.12 -22.41
CA GLY A 202 -9.32 18.27 -21.91
C GLY A 202 -8.47 19.48 -21.46
N SER A 203 -7.13 19.35 -21.43
CA SER A 203 -6.23 20.45 -21.07
C SER A 203 -5.21 20.68 -22.18
N THR A 204 -5.53 21.59 -23.10
CA THR A 204 -4.57 22.09 -24.09
C THR A 204 -3.50 22.92 -23.37
N ILE A 205 -2.39 22.30 -22.99
CA ILE A 205 -1.11 23.01 -22.81
C ILE A 205 -0.09 22.37 -23.74
N ARG A 206 0.23 23.11 -24.80
CA ARG A 206 1.23 22.79 -25.80
C ARG A 206 2.63 22.89 -25.19
N GLY A 207 3.14 21.78 -24.65
CA GLY A 207 4.55 21.61 -24.26
C GLY A 207 5.33 20.89 -25.35
N ARG A 208 6.33 21.55 -25.93
CA ARG A 208 7.20 21.02 -26.99
C ARG A 208 8.16 19.96 -26.42
N SER A 209 8.12 18.74 -26.95
CA SER A 209 9.14 17.70 -26.75
C SER A 209 10.46 18.12 -27.40
N LEU A 210 11.57 17.93 -26.70
CA LEU A 210 12.89 17.81 -27.32
C LEU A 210 13.62 16.63 -26.68
N GLU A 211 13.89 15.61 -27.49
CA GLU A 211 14.68 14.44 -27.11
C GLU A 211 16.19 14.74 -27.20
N THR A 212 16.96 13.94 -26.43
CA THR A 212 18.30 13.38 -26.72
C THR A 212 19.46 13.82 -25.82
N LEU A 213 19.96 12.92 -24.96
CA LEU A 213 21.34 12.39 -25.04
C LEU A 213 21.57 11.14 -24.15
N ARG A 214 22.51 10.30 -24.58
CA ARG A 214 22.78 8.88 -24.25
C ARG A 214 24.15 8.68 -23.55
N ASN A 215 24.22 7.66 -22.67
CA ASN A 215 25.39 6.89 -22.11
C ASN A 215 26.36 7.61 -21.14
N ASN A 216 27.09 7.02 -20.17
CA ASN A 216 27.46 5.66 -19.70
C ASN A 216 28.04 5.75 -18.25
N THR A 217 27.83 4.78 -17.35
CA THR A 217 28.86 4.43 -16.31
C THR A 217 28.76 2.97 -15.82
N ARG A 218 29.94 2.35 -15.62
CA ARG A 218 30.22 0.95 -15.26
C ARG A 218 30.40 0.75 -13.74
N GLN A 219 29.98 -0.45 -13.28
CA GLN A 219 30.48 -1.30 -12.19
C GLN A 219 30.98 -0.72 -10.84
N MET A 220 30.47 -1.31 -9.76
CA MET A 220 31.34 -1.92 -8.74
C MET A 220 30.60 -3.03 -7.97
N ALA A 221 31.23 -4.21 -7.89
CA ALA A 221 30.90 -5.26 -6.93
C ALA A 221 32.10 -5.41 -6.00
N GLN A 222 31.88 -5.49 -4.68
CA GLN A 222 32.35 -6.59 -3.82
C GLN A 222 32.03 -6.40 -2.31
N ASN A 223 31.69 -7.56 -1.72
CA ASN A 223 31.81 -8.02 -0.33
C ASN A 223 31.00 -7.34 0.79
N VAL A 224 29.99 -8.06 1.29
CA VAL A 224 29.38 -7.78 2.60
C VAL A 224 29.25 -9.08 3.40
N LYS A 225 30.19 -9.27 4.32
CA LYS A 225 30.08 -10.18 5.46
C LYS A 225 29.62 -9.40 6.69
N ALA A 226 28.44 -8.78 6.59
CA ALA A 226 27.81 -7.99 7.65
C ALA A 226 26.29 -8.24 7.66
N VAL A 227 25.89 -9.50 7.74
CA VAL A 227 24.52 -9.98 7.47
C VAL A 227 23.71 -10.28 8.74
N GLN A 228 24.30 -10.21 9.95
CA GLN A 228 23.63 -10.81 11.11
C GLN A 228 22.70 -9.87 11.89
N THR A 229 22.83 -8.54 11.76
CA THR A 229 21.89 -7.58 12.40
C THR A 229 20.81 -7.05 11.45
N THR A 230 21.07 -7.10 10.14
CA THR A 230 20.07 -6.86 9.09
C THR A 230 19.02 -7.96 9.04
N LEU A 231 19.34 -9.18 9.47
CA LEU A 231 18.44 -10.35 9.42
C LEU A 231 17.21 -10.25 10.34
N TYR A 232 17.31 -9.56 11.48
CA TYR A 232 16.15 -9.38 12.38
C TYR A 232 15.18 -8.29 11.88
N ILE A 233 15.71 -7.23 11.25
CA ILE A 233 14.90 -6.16 10.65
C ILE A 233 14.30 -6.64 9.31
N LEU A 234 15.09 -7.33 8.48
CA LEU A 234 14.62 -8.04 7.28
C LEU A 234 13.64 -9.18 7.62
N GLY A 235 13.79 -9.85 8.77
CA GLY A 235 12.87 -10.89 9.24
C GLY A 235 11.46 -10.37 9.53
N SER A 236 11.35 -9.18 10.12
CA SER A 236 10.06 -8.49 10.28
C SER A 236 9.48 -7.95 8.96
N PHE A 237 10.33 -7.75 7.95
CA PHE A 237 9.98 -7.31 6.60
C PHE A 237 9.45 -8.45 5.71
N VAL A 238 10.01 -9.65 5.82
CA VAL A 238 9.55 -10.84 5.07
C VAL A 238 8.15 -11.28 5.54
N ILE A 239 7.90 -11.35 6.85
CA ILE A 239 6.64 -11.89 7.40
C ILE A 239 5.48 -10.89 7.27
N GLY A 240 5.76 -9.58 7.29
CA GLY A 240 4.73 -8.53 7.16
C GLY A 240 4.33 -8.19 5.73
N TRP A 241 5.18 -8.45 4.74
CA TRP A 241 5.00 -7.93 3.37
C TRP A 241 5.20 -8.92 2.23
N MET A 242 5.84 -10.08 2.47
CA MET A 242 5.89 -11.11 1.44
C MET A 242 4.50 -11.56 0.98
N PRO A 243 3.43 -11.63 1.79
CA PRO A 243 2.11 -11.98 1.27
C PRO A 243 1.58 -10.95 0.26
N GLY A 244 1.78 -9.64 0.51
CA GLY A 244 1.29 -8.57 -0.38
C GLY A 244 2.11 -8.42 -1.67
N VAL A 245 3.44 -8.54 -1.58
CA VAL A 245 4.32 -8.53 -2.76
C VAL A 245 4.22 -9.84 -3.53
N MET A 246 4.10 -10.99 -2.85
CA MET A 246 3.81 -12.26 -3.53
C MET A 246 2.48 -12.19 -4.24
N ILE A 247 1.42 -11.64 -3.65
CA ILE A 247 0.14 -11.51 -4.33
C ILE A 247 0.28 -10.60 -5.55
N TYR A 248 0.90 -9.43 -5.45
CA TYR A 248 1.06 -8.54 -6.61
C TYR A 248 1.94 -9.14 -7.73
N VAL A 249 2.92 -9.99 -7.40
CA VAL A 249 3.79 -10.68 -8.37
C VAL A 249 3.16 -11.99 -8.90
N LEU A 250 2.31 -12.65 -8.13
CA LEU A 250 1.56 -13.85 -8.54
C LEU A 250 0.26 -13.50 -9.28
N VAL A 251 -0.19 -12.26 -9.20
CA VAL A 251 -1.35 -11.69 -9.90
C VAL A 251 -0.88 -11.15 -11.25
N CYS A 252 -0.66 -12.06 -12.19
CA CYS A 252 -0.54 -11.77 -13.62
C CYS A 252 -1.46 -12.72 -14.36
N ASP A 253 -2.10 -12.25 -15.43
CA ASP A 253 -3.07 -13.03 -16.23
C ASP A 253 -2.46 -14.32 -16.83
N ASP A 254 -1.12 -14.44 -16.89
CA ASP A 254 -0.39 -15.56 -17.49
C ASP A 254 0.57 -16.33 -16.53
N CYS A 255 0.33 -16.36 -15.21
CA CYS A 255 1.19 -17.07 -14.25
C CYS A 255 0.48 -18.19 -13.42
N VAL A 256 1.31 -19.10 -12.87
CA VAL A 256 1.05 -20.47 -12.32
C VAL A 256 -0.17 -20.66 -11.40
N PHE A 257 -0.71 -19.61 -10.77
CA PHE A 257 -1.93 -19.70 -9.95
C PHE A 257 -3.09 -19.04 -10.68
N GLN A 258 -3.95 -19.83 -11.31
CA GLN A 258 -5.19 -19.33 -11.88
C GLN A 258 -6.03 -18.65 -10.78
N PHE A 259 -6.41 -17.40 -11.04
CA PHE A 259 -7.28 -16.53 -10.22
C PHE A 259 -8.61 -17.16 -9.80
N ASN A 260 -9.00 -18.27 -10.43
CA ASN A 260 -10.27 -18.95 -10.22
C ASN A 260 -10.35 -19.75 -8.90
N LEU A 261 -9.26 -19.90 -8.14
CA LEU A 261 -9.24 -20.73 -6.91
C LEU A 261 -9.41 -19.97 -5.59
N VAL A 262 -9.15 -18.66 -5.55
CA VAL A 262 -9.20 -17.87 -4.31
C VAL A 262 -10.53 -17.13 -4.25
N SER A 263 -11.39 -17.49 -3.29
CA SER A 263 -12.67 -16.81 -3.06
C SER A 263 -12.47 -15.32 -2.79
N ALA A 264 -13.37 -14.46 -3.29
CA ALA A 264 -13.39 -13.02 -3.03
C ALA A 264 -13.29 -12.69 -1.53
N ARG A 265 -13.85 -13.55 -0.67
CA ARG A 265 -13.77 -13.43 0.79
C ARG A 265 -12.35 -13.65 1.31
N ALA A 266 -11.62 -14.62 0.77
CA ALA A 266 -10.23 -14.85 1.15
C ALA A 266 -9.34 -13.67 0.75
N MET A 267 -9.54 -13.11 -0.44
CA MET A 267 -8.86 -11.86 -0.86
C MET A 267 -9.18 -10.70 0.09
N PHE A 268 -10.44 -10.52 0.48
CA PHE A 268 -10.83 -9.51 1.45
C PHE A 268 -10.11 -9.68 2.80
N PHE A 269 -10.05 -10.90 3.34
CA PHE A 269 -9.36 -11.16 4.60
C PHE A 269 -7.86 -10.90 4.49
N ILE A 270 -7.23 -11.34 3.41
CA ILE A 270 -5.80 -11.08 3.18
C ILE A 270 -5.54 -9.58 3.10
N TYR A 271 -6.34 -8.86 2.32
CA TYR A 271 -6.25 -7.41 2.21
C TYR A 271 -6.46 -6.72 3.57
N THR A 272 -7.46 -7.16 4.34
CA THR A 272 -7.74 -6.64 5.68
C THR A 272 -6.58 -6.86 6.63
N VAL A 273 -5.98 -8.06 6.62
CA VAL A 273 -4.82 -8.39 7.44
C VAL A 273 -3.62 -7.54 7.05
N ILE A 274 -3.32 -7.44 5.76
CA ILE A 274 -2.19 -6.64 5.26
C ILE A 274 -2.37 -5.18 5.69
N ASN A 275 -3.49 -4.54 5.37
CA ASN A 275 -3.72 -3.14 5.73
C ASN A 275 -3.77 -2.93 7.25
N GLY A 276 -4.34 -3.88 7.99
CA GLY A 276 -4.30 -3.88 9.46
C GLY A 276 -2.87 -3.89 10.01
N LEU A 277 -1.98 -4.72 9.44
CA LEU A 277 -0.56 -4.76 9.82
C LEU A 277 0.16 -3.45 9.51
N ILE A 278 -0.17 -2.80 8.39
CA ILE A 278 0.38 -1.48 8.02
C ILE A 278 -0.01 -0.44 9.06
N ILE A 279 -1.30 -0.37 9.39
CA ILE A 279 -1.81 0.60 10.35
C ILE A 279 -1.27 0.33 11.75
N LEU A 280 -1.20 -0.94 12.16
CA LEU A 280 -0.60 -1.33 13.43
C LEU A 280 0.86 -0.89 13.49
N LYS A 281 1.60 -1.01 12.39
CA LYS A 281 2.99 -0.56 12.31
C LYS A 281 3.13 0.95 12.51
N THR A 282 2.26 1.76 11.89
CA THR A 282 2.28 3.22 12.05
C THR A 282 1.86 3.69 13.46
N LEU A 283 1.15 2.84 14.21
CA LEU A 283 0.81 3.08 15.62
C LEU A 283 1.92 2.67 16.59
N VAL A 284 2.60 1.55 16.32
CA VAL A 284 3.62 0.99 17.21
C VAL A 284 4.92 1.78 17.16
N ASN A 285 5.30 2.33 15.99
CA ASN A 285 6.52 3.10 15.81
C ASN A 285 6.67 4.24 16.85
N PRO A 286 5.70 5.18 16.99
CA PRO A 286 5.64 6.14 18.09
C PRO A 286 5.90 5.62 19.50
N ILE A 287 5.26 4.51 19.87
CA ILE A 287 5.32 3.95 21.22
C ILE A 287 6.73 3.46 21.52
N ILE A 288 7.37 2.81 20.54
CA ILE A 288 8.75 2.35 20.64
C ILE A 288 9.70 3.52 20.85
N TYR A 289 9.53 4.64 20.10
CA TYR A 289 10.40 5.81 20.27
C TYR A 289 10.20 6.49 21.62
N ALA A 290 8.95 6.63 22.08
CA ALA A 290 8.66 7.19 23.39
C ALA A 290 9.31 6.36 24.52
N ALA A 291 9.18 5.03 24.46
CA ALA A 291 9.78 4.12 25.44
C ALA A 291 11.32 4.21 25.42
N ARG A 292 11.93 4.23 24.23
CA ARG A 292 13.40 4.32 24.08
C ARG A 292 13.98 5.66 24.51
N MET A 293 13.28 6.77 24.23
CA MET A 293 13.76 8.10 24.63
C MET A 293 13.72 8.30 26.15
N HIS A 294 12.74 7.70 26.84
CA HIS A 294 12.69 7.70 28.30
C HIS A 294 13.83 6.86 28.90
N GLU A 295 14.09 5.65 28.36
CA GLU A 295 15.17 4.76 28.82
C GLU A 295 16.57 5.43 28.71
N ILE A 296 16.82 6.20 27.65
CA ILE A 296 18.09 6.91 27.45
C ILE A 296 18.28 8.06 28.46
N GLN A 297 17.20 8.66 28.97
CA GLN A 297 17.28 9.73 29.98
C GLN A 297 17.46 9.21 31.40
N VAL A 298 17.03 7.97 31.69
CA VAL A 298 17.22 7.35 33.01
C VAL A 298 18.63 6.79 33.18
N ASN A 299 19.27 6.37 32.09
CA ASN A 299 20.60 5.72 32.11
C ASN A 299 21.78 6.67 31.82
N ARG A 300 21.57 7.99 31.84
CA ARG A 300 22.61 9.00 31.57
C ARG A 300 22.63 10.06 32.66
#